data_AF-A0A6B3G2L7-F1
#
_entry.id   AF-A0A6B3G2L7-F1
#
_cell.length_a   1.000
_cell.length_b   1.000
_cell.length_c   1.000
_cell.angle_alpha   90.00
_cell.angle_beta   90.00
_cell.angle_gamma   90.00
#
_symmetry.space_group_name_H-M   'P 1'
#
loop_
_entity.id
_entity.type
_entity.pdbx_description
1 polymer ?
#
loop_
_entity_poly.entity_id
_entity_poly.type
_entity_poly.pdbx_seq_one_letter_code
_entity_poly.pdbx_strand_id
1 'polypeptide(L)'
;MTSFLTHRARVHDVRLPLHRRHSALRTCLTCFAPYGLRATYHHLTLSAAIPRRLEADPDALVRAVEELHEARMLWLARVEEYAAQRR
;
A
#
# COMPACT_ATOMS: atom_id res chain seq x y z
N MET A 1 14.02 8.66 7.80
CA MET A 1 13.24 7.56 7.21
C MET A 1 11.77 7.88 7.37
N THR A 2 11.04 8.14 6.28
CA THR A 2 9.59 8.36 6.34
C THR A 2 8.86 7.04 6.51
N SER A 3 7.88 6.98 7.43
CA SER A 3 7.18 5.74 7.77
C SER A 3 6.11 5.39 6.72
N PHE A 4 5.69 4.11 6.68
CA PHE A 4 4.60 3.63 5.82
C PHE A 4 3.34 4.50 5.95
N LEU A 5 3.00 4.91 7.17
CA LEU A 5 1.82 5.74 7.45
C LEU A 5 1.95 7.15 6.87
N THR A 6 3.15 7.74 6.85
CA THR A 6 3.39 9.03 6.20
C THR A 6 3.14 8.94 4.68
N HIS A 7 3.60 7.86 4.04
CA HIS A 7 3.37 7.66 2.62
C HIS A 7 1.91 7.34 2.32
N ARG A 8 1.23 6.56 3.17
CA ARG A 8 -0.22 6.35 3.09
C ARG A 8 -0.98 7.68 3.11
N ALA A 9 -0.68 8.57 4.06
CA ALA A 9 -1.31 9.89 4.12
C ALA A 9 -1.12 10.71 2.82
N ARG A 10 0.05 10.60 2.17
CA ARG A 10 0.32 11.25 0.88
C ARG A 10 -0.46 10.63 -0.29
N VAL A 11 -0.84 9.35 -0.22
CA VAL A 11 -1.70 8.73 -1.24
C VAL A 11 -3.14 9.27 -1.13
N HIS A 12 -3.59 9.55 0.09
CA HIS A 12 -4.90 10.15 0.37
C HIS A 12 -4.97 11.66 0.07
N ASP A 13 -3.82 12.33 0.06
CA ASP A 13 -3.78 13.79 -0.15
C ASP A 13 -4.13 14.15 -1.60
N VAL A 14 -5.39 14.55 -1.82
CA VAL A 14 -5.94 14.99 -3.11
C VAL A 14 -5.30 16.28 -3.62
N ARG A 15 -4.62 17.06 -2.76
CA ARG A 15 -3.90 18.27 -3.17
C ARG A 15 -2.58 17.93 -3.86
N LEU A 16 -2.08 16.70 -3.68
CA LEU A 16 -0.89 16.24 -4.37
C LEU A 16 -1.24 15.77 -5.79
N PRO A 17 -0.38 16.08 -6.78
CA PRO A 17 -0.58 15.58 -8.13
C PRO A 17 -0.46 14.05 -8.17
N LEU A 18 -1.16 13.41 -9.12
CA LEU A 18 -1.30 11.95 -9.19
C LEU A 18 0.04 11.20 -9.19
N HIS A 19 1.06 11.73 -9.87
CA HIS A 19 2.39 11.11 -9.89
C HIS A 19 3.04 11.05 -8.49
N ARG A 20 2.79 12.04 -7.62
CA ARG A 20 3.28 12.04 -6.23
C ARG A 20 2.51 11.05 -5.37
N ARG A 21 1.19 10.96 -5.56
CA ARG A 21 0.34 9.96 -4.90
C ARG A 21 0.78 8.54 -5.29
N HIS A 22 0.99 8.29 -6.59
CA HIS A 22 1.49 7.00 -7.09
C HIS A 22 2.91 6.68 -6.59
N SER A 23 3.80 7.65 -6.57
CA SER A 23 5.15 7.48 -6.00
C SER A 23 5.09 7.13 -4.51
N ALA A 24 4.19 7.75 -3.75
CA ALA A 24 3.97 7.40 -2.35
C ALA A 24 3.45 5.96 -2.17
N LEU A 25 2.51 5.51 -3.02
CA LEU A 25 2.07 4.10 -3.06
C LEU A 25 3.24 3.16 -3.34
N ARG A 26 4.11 3.49 -4.30
CA ARG A 26 5.32 2.70 -4.59
C ARG A 26 6.24 2.63 -3.38
N THR A 27 6.40 3.71 -2.61
CA THR A 27 7.18 3.66 -1.37
C THR A 27 6.53 2.76 -0.32
N CYS A 28 5.20 2.81 -0.15
CA CYS A 28 4.48 1.87 0.72
C CYS A 28 4.77 0.41 0.33
N LEU A 29 4.79 0.10 -0.97
CA LEU A 29 5.12 -1.22 -1.48
C LEU A 29 6.58 -1.63 -1.24
N THR A 30 7.52 -0.69 -1.25
CA THR A 30 8.91 -1.02 -0.85
C THR A 30 9.04 -1.33 0.63
N CYS A 31 8.15 -0.80 1.47
CA CYS A 31 8.12 -1.10 2.91
C CYS A 31 7.42 -2.42 3.23
N PHE A 32 6.41 -2.80 2.45
CA PHE A 32 5.64 -4.02 2.67
C PHE A 32 5.24 -4.64 1.33
N ALA A 33 5.89 -5.75 0.98
CA ALA A 33 5.64 -6.51 -0.23
C ALA A 33 5.65 -8.02 0.10
N PRO A 34 4.53 -8.56 0.62
CA PRO A 34 4.47 -9.94 1.12
C PRO A 34 4.81 -10.98 0.04
N TYR A 35 4.51 -10.68 -1.23
CA TYR A 35 4.79 -11.57 -2.37
C TYR A 35 5.96 -11.07 -3.24
N GLY A 36 6.69 -10.05 -2.77
CA GLY A 36 7.64 -9.28 -3.58
C GLY A 36 6.97 -8.13 -4.35
N LEU A 37 7.77 -7.14 -4.74
CA LEU A 37 7.28 -5.83 -5.24
C LEU A 37 6.34 -5.98 -6.45
N ARG A 38 6.76 -6.75 -7.46
CA ARG A 38 6.02 -6.89 -8.72
C ARG A 38 4.73 -7.69 -8.53
N ALA A 39 4.78 -8.79 -7.79
CA ALA A 39 3.61 -9.63 -7.56
C ALA A 39 2.57 -8.90 -6.70
N THR A 40 3.02 -8.20 -5.65
CA THR A 40 2.13 -7.38 -4.80
C THR A 40 1.48 -6.26 -5.61
N TYR A 41 2.25 -5.56 -6.45
CA TYR A 41 1.69 -4.52 -7.32
C TYR A 41 0.70 -5.07 -8.36
N HIS A 42 1.00 -6.24 -8.94
CA HIS A 42 0.10 -6.90 -9.87
C HIS A 42 -1.22 -7.29 -9.20
N HIS A 43 -1.16 -7.84 -7.99
CA HIS A 43 -2.34 -8.13 -7.19
C HIS A 43 -3.18 -6.88 -6.95
N LEU A 44 -2.57 -5.79 -6.46
CA LEU A 44 -3.26 -4.52 -6.23
C LEU A 44 -3.86 -3.91 -7.50
N THR A 45 -3.23 -4.14 -8.65
CA THR A 45 -3.79 -3.68 -9.94
C THR A 45 -5.13 -4.36 -10.22
N LEU A 46 -5.26 -5.64 -9.86
CA LEU A 46 -6.48 -6.41 -10.04
C LEU A 46 -7.51 -6.15 -8.95
N SER A 47 -7.11 -6.11 -7.68
CA SER A 47 -8.02 -5.98 -6.53
C SER A 47 -8.54 -4.56 -6.34
N ALA A 48 -7.68 -3.55 -6.44
CA ALA A 48 -8.07 -2.13 -6.31
C ALA A 48 -8.57 -1.50 -7.62
N ALA A 49 -8.60 -2.30 -8.70
CA ALA A 49 -8.96 -1.89 -10.06
C ALA A 49 -8.15 -0.68 -10.54
N ILE A 50 -6.82 -0.72 -10.40
CA ILE A 50 -5.95 0.39 -10.81
C ILE A 50 -6.01 0.53 -12.34
N PRO A 51 -6.50 1.66 -12.88
CA PRO A 51 -6.60 1.85 -14.32
C PRO A 51 -5.22 2.02 -14.96
N ARG A 52 -5.10 1.70 -16.25
CA ARG A 52 -3.89 2.01 -17.03
C ARG A 52 -3.58 3.50 -17.08
N ARG A 53 -4.61 4.34 -17.02
CA ARG A 53 -4.54 5.80 -16.91
C ARG A 53 -5.09 6.23 -15.56
N LEU A 54 -4.22 6.69 -14.67
CA LEU A 54 -4.57 7.03 -13.29
C LEU A 54 -5.54 8.22 -13.20
N GLU A 55 -5.63 9.02 -14.25
CA GLU A 55 -6.57 10.13 -14.37
C GLU A 55 -8.04 9.66 -14.45
N ALA A 56 -8.26 8.43 -14.93
CA ALA A 56 -9.61 7.87 -15.06
C ALA A 56 -10.22 7.50 -13.70
N ASP A 57 -9.38 7.09 -12.74
CA ASP A 57 -9.79 6.79 -11.38
C ASP A 57 -8.62 7.01 -10.41
N PRO A 58 -8.47 8.25 -9.89
CA PRO A 58 -7.50 8.57 -8.86
C PRO A 58 -7.68 7.80 -7.55
N ASP A 59 -8.93 7.40 -7.25
CA ASP A 59 -9.28 6.77 -5.98
C ASP A 59 -8.89 5.29 -5.96
N ALA A 60 -8.58 4.70 -7.11
CA ALA A 60 -7.95 3.39 -7.19
C ALA A 60 -6.62 3.32 -6.41
N LEU A 61 -5.86 4.42 -6.34
CA LEU A 61 -4.64 4.47 -5.53
C LEU A 61 -4.94 4.42 -4.03
N VAL A 62 -6.04 5.04 -3.61
CA VAL A 62 -6.50 5.02 -2.23
C VAL A 62 -6.95 3.62 -1.86
N ARG A 63 -7.79 2.98 -2.69
CA ARG A 63 -8.20 1.59 -2.46
C ARG A 63 -6.99 0.65 -2.35
N ALA A 64 -6.01 0.82 -3.24
CA ALA A 64 -4.79 0.01 -3.24
C ALA A 64 -3.95 0.17 -1.96
N VAL A 65 -3.82 1.40 -1.43
CA VAL A 65 -3.03 1.63 -0.20
C VAL A 65 -3.78 1.17 1.05
N GLU A 66 -5.11 1.23 1.06
CA GLU A 66 -5.93 0.72 2.15
C GLU A 66 -5.84 -0.81 2.24
N GLU A 67 -6.02 -1.51 1.13
CA GLU A 67 -5.88 -2.98 1.09
C GLU A 67 -4.49 -3.44 1.53
N LEU A 68 -3.44 -2.73 1.08
CA LEU A 68 -2.06 -3.00 1.50
C LEU A 68 -1.87 -2.73 3.00
N HIS A 69 -2.53 -1.71 3.55
CA HIS A 69 -2.46 -1.39 4.97
C HIS A 69 -3.15 -2.46 5.82
N GLU A 70 -4.33 -2.91 5.42
CA GLU A 70 -5.07 -3.99 6.09
C GLU A 70 -4.24 -5.28 6.11
N ALA A 71 -3.69 -5.68 4.96
CA ALA A 71 -2.80 -6.84 4.86
C ALA A 71 -1.57 -6.70 5.79
N ARG A 72 -1.01 -5.49 5.89
CA ARG A 72 0.11 -5.20 6.78
C ARG A 72 -0.28 -5.33 8.26
N MET A 73 -1.48 -4.88 8.64
CA MET A 73 -1.96 -4.98 10.02
C MET A 73 -2.17 -6.45 10.43
N LEU A 74 -2.76 -7.26 9.56
CA LEU A 74 -2.92 -8.70 9.77
C LEU A 74 -1.57 -9.41 9.91
N TRP A 75 -0.60 -9.05 9.06
CA TRP A 75 0.76 -9.60 9.15
C TRP A 75 1.43 -9.24 10.47
N LEU A 76 1.33 -7.99 10.92
CA LEU A 76 1.91 -7.55 12.19
C LEU A 76 1.30 -8.28 13.38
N ALA A 77 -0.03 -8.38 13.44
CA ALA A 77 -0.71 -9.12 14.49
C ALA A 77 -0.22 -10.58 14.55
N ARG A 78 -0.10 -11.24 13.39
CA ARG A 78 0.38 -12.62 13.32
C ARG A 78 1.82 -12.78 13.79
N VAL A 79 2.69 -11.80 13.50
CA VAL A 79 4.09 -11.77 13.95
C VAL A 79 4.17 -11.55 15.46
N GLU A 80 3.35 -10.67 16.02
CA GLU A 80 3.27 -10.42 17.46
C GLU A 80 2.79 -11.68 18.22
N GLU A 81 1.74 -12.35 17.74
CA GLU A 81 1.27 -13.62 18.29
C GLU A 81 2.37 -14.69 18.28
N TYR A 82 3.11 -14.78 17.17
CA TYR A 82 4.22 -15.73 17.06
C TYR A 82 5.36 -15.40 18.01
N ALA A 83 5.68 -14.12 18.20
CA ALA A 83 6.69 -13.68 19.14
C ALA A 83 6.27 -13.91 20.60
N ALA A 84 4.97 -13.83 20.91
CA ALA A 84 4.42 -14.14 22.23
C ALA A 84 4.47 -15.64 22.53
N GLN A 85 4.22 -16.52 21.55
CA GLN A 85 4.32 -17.97 21.70
C GLN A 85 5.75 -18.49 21.86
N ARG A 86 6.76 -17.67 21.51
CA ARG A 86 8.18 -18.03 21.55
C ARG A 86 8.91 -17.55 22.82
N ARG A 87 8.23 -16.79 23.67
CA ARG A 87 8.73 -16.36 24.99
C ARG A 87 8.09 -17.21 26.07
#